data_AF-A0AAV9A050-F1
#
_entry.id   AF-A0AAV9A050-F1
#
_cell.length_a   1.000
_cell.length_b   1.000
_cell.length_c   1.000
_cell.angle_alpha   90.00
_cell.angle_beta   90.00
_cell.angle_gamma   90.00
#
_symmetry.space_group_name_H-M   'P 1'
#
loop_
_entity.id
_entity.type
_entity.pdbx_description
1 polymer ?
#
loop_
_entity_poly.entity_id
_entity_poly.type
_entity_poly.pdbx_seq_one_letter_code
_entity_poly.pdbx_strand_id
1 'polypeptide(L)'
;MFFDSQEEAEKFYVNYGKISGFCIRKSSTKYRNVDGAKELYLRDFVCSKQGFKAPSNTKQIRGHTRIGCKAKLSLMKDGEKWKVNNFVEGHAHVLCTP
;
A
#
# COMPACT_ATOMS: atom_id res chain seq x y z
N MET A 1 -12.94 6.90 -6.19
CA MET A 1 -11.82 7.30 -7.08
C MET A 1 -11.49 6.14 -7.99
N PHE A 2 -11.28 6.40 -9.28
CA PHE A 2 -10.99 5.42 -10.32
C PHE A 2 -9.68 5.79 -11.04
N PHE A 3 -8.96 4.79 -11.51
CA PHE A 3 -7.72 4.91 -12.26
C PHE A 3 -7.76 3.97 -13.46
N ASP A 4 -7.12 4.36 -14.55
CA ASP A 4 -7.05 3.52 -15.75
C ASP A 4 -5.92 2.48 -15.62
N SER A 5 -4.96 2.69 -14.71
CA SER A 5 -3.87 1.73 -14.47
C SER A 5 -3.43 1.65 -13.00
N GLN A 6 -2.73 0.56 -12.64
CA GLN A 6 -2.12 0.41 -11.32
C GLN A 6 -1.02 1.44 -11.07
N GLU A 7 -0.30 1.84 -12.11
CA GLU A 7 0.81 2.79 -12.01
C GLU A 7 0.33 4.21 -11.74
N GLU A 8 -0.81 4.59 -12.33
CA GLU A 8 -1.45 5.88 -12.05
C GLU A 8 -1.89 5.96 -10.59
N ALA A 9 -2.55 4.92 -10.11
CA ALA A 9 -2.98 4.82 -8.71
C ALA A 9 -1.79 4.80 -7.73
N GLU A 10 -0.69 4.15 -8.12
CA GLU A 10 0.56 4.19 -7.36
C GLU A 10 1.11 5.61 -7.28
N LYS A 11 1.23 6.32 -8.42
CA LYS A 11 1.74 7.70 -8.46
C LYS A 11 0.89 8.64 -7.63
N PHE A 12 -0.44 8.51 -7.73
CA PHE A 12 -1.37 9.27 -6.90
C PHE A 12 -1.11 9.05 -5.41
N TYR A 13 -1.01 7.78 -4.98
CA TYR A 13 -0.82 7.50 -3.58
C TYR A 13 0.57 7.94 -3.11
N VAL A 14 1.62 7.74 -3.92
CA VAL A 14 2.98 8.24 -3.63
C VAL A 14 2.97 9.75 -3.42
N ASN A 15 2.27 10.51 -4.27
CA ASN A 15 2.15 11.95 -4.11
C ASN A 15 1.38 12.33 -2.84
N TYR A 16 0.29 11.62 -2.55
CA TYR A 16 -0.46 11.77 -1.30
C TYR A 16 0.43 11.51 -0.08
N GLY A 17 1.25 10.45 -0.12
CA GLY A 17 2.23 10.15 0.92
C GLY A 17 3.26 11.26 1.08
N LYS A 18 3.77 11.84 -0.01
CA LYS A 18 4.71 12.97 0.06
C LYS A 18 4.11 14.19 0.76
N ILE A 19 2.90 14.60 0.36
CA ILE A 19 2.18 15.74 0.97
C ILE A 19 1.88 15.45 2.44
N SER A 20 1.46 14.22 2.72
CA SER A 20 1.11 13.78 4.06
C SER A 20 2.31 13.35 4.88
N GLY A 21 3.56 13.47 4.41
CA GLY A 21 4.73 13.18 5.23
C GLY A 21 5.05 11.70 5.50
N PHE A 22 4.69 10.79 4.60
CA PHE A 22 5.03 9.36 4.70
C PHE A 22 5.39 8.70 3.37
N CYS A 23 6.26 7.69 3.45
CA CYS A 23 6.64 6.87 2.30
C CYS A 23 5.72 5.65 2.17
N ILE A 24 5.49 5.22 0.93
CA ILE A 24 4.63 4.09 0.57
C ILE A 24 5.45 2.92 0.04
N ARG A 25 4.97 1.70 0.27
CA ARG A 25 5.49 0.46 -0.32
C ARG A 25 4.36 -0.30 -1.01
N LYS A 26 4.71 -1.03 -2.08
CA LYS A 26 3.84 -2.05 -2.65
C LYS A 26 3.72 -3.21 -1.66
N SER A 27 2.50 -3.63 -1.34
CA SER A 27 2.25 -4.77 -0.48
C SER A 27 1.68 -5.92 -1.29
N SER A 28 0.53 -6.43 -0.90
CA SER A 28 -0.02 -7.68 -1.40
C SER A 28 -0.77 -7.48 -2.71
N THR A 29 -0.79 -8.53 -3.50
CA THR A 29 -1.60 -8.66 -4.72
C THR A 29 -2.50 -9.86 -4.57
N LYS A 30 -3.77 -9.73 -4.95
CA LYS A 30 -4.66 -10.90 -5.11
C LYS A 30 -5.05 -11.07 -6.57
N TYR A 31 -5.14 -12.34 -6.93
CA TYR A 31 -5.51 -12.78 -8.25
C TYR A 31 -6.76 -13.65 -8.17
N ARG A 32 -7.59 -13.58 -9.20
CA ARG A 32 -8.78 -14.41 -9.40
C ARG A 32 -8.61 -15.13 -10.73
N ASN A 33 -9.20 -16.32 -10.86
CA ASN A 33 -9.26 -17.00 -12.14
C ASN A 33 -10.53 -16.54 -12.87
N VAL A 34 -10.36 -16.02 -14.08
CA VAL A 34 -11.44 -15.64 -14.99
C VAL A 34 -11.18 -16.36 -16.31
N ASP A 35 -12.11 -17.20 -16.74
CA ASP A 35 -12.00 -17.98 -17.99
C ASP A 35 -10.68 -18.77 -18.12
N GLY A 36 -10.19 -19.33 -17.01
CA GLY A 36 -8.93 -20.09 -16.97
C GLY A 36 -7.66 -19.24 -16.91
N ALA A 37 -7.77 -17.91 -17.03
CA ALA A 37 -6.65 -16.97 -16.90
C ALA A 37 -6.57 -16.36 -15.50
N LYS A 38 -5.33 -16.20 -15.00
CA LYS A 38 -5.06 -15.59 -13.70
C LYS A 38 -5.06 -14.06 -13.84
N GLU A 39 -6.14 -13.42 -13.42
CA GLU A 39 -6.31 -11.97 -13.47
C GLU A 39 -6.01 -11.33 -12.11
N LEU A 40 -5.19 -10.28 -12.09
CA LEU A 40 -4.99 -9.46 -10.90
C LEU A 40 -6.25 -8.61 -10.65
N TYR A 41 -6.90 -8.79 -9.51
CA TYR A 41 -8.12 -8.04 -9.16
C TYR A 41 -7.97 -7.15 -7.94
N LEU A 42 -6.91 -7.31 -7.13
CA LEU A 42 -6.70 -6.47 -5.95
C LEU A 42 -5.22 -6.16 -5.75
N ARG A 43 -4.91 -4.89 -5.50
CA ARG A 43 -3.56 -4.39 -5.20
C ARG A 43 -3.56 -3.54 -3.94
N ASP A 44 -2.72 -3.89 -2.98
CA ASP A 44 -2.55 -3.12 -1.74
C ASP A 44 -1.24 -2.29 -1.77
N PHE A 45 -1.37 -1.01 -1.42
CA PHE A 45 -0.28 -0.09 -1.12
C PHE A 45 -0.35 0.30 0.34
N VAL A 46 0.79 0.40 1.00
CA VAL A 46 0.82 0.55 2.46
C VAL A 46 1.93 1.49 2.88
N CYS A 47 1.83 2.06 4.08
CA CYS A 47 2.91 2.85 4.64
C CYS A 47 4.19 2.01 4.81
N SER A 48 5.36 2.62 4.64
CA SER A 48 6.66 1.99 4.90
C SER A 48 6.77 1.47 6.33
N LYS A 49 6.15 2.17 7.29
CA LYS A 49 6.09 1.79 8.70
C LYS A 49 4.97 0.78 9.05
N GLN A 50 4.30 0.21 8.05
CA GLN A 50 3.16 -0.70 8.27
C GLN A 50 3.58 -2.05 8.85
N GLY A 51 2.78 -2.54 9.80
CA GLY A 51 2.92 -3.86 10.42
C GLY A 51 4.04 -3.92 11.46
N PHE A 52 4.30 -5.11 11.98
CA PHE A 52 5.41 -5.40 12.88
C PHE A 52 6.30 -6.46 12.21
N LYS A 53 7.61 -6.33 12.32
CA LYS A 53 8.51 -7.41 11.89
C LYS A 53 8.51 -8.47 12.99
N ALA A 54 8.46 -9.75 12.62
CA ALA A 54 8.69 -10.82 13.58
C ALA A 54 10.07 -10.62 14.26
N PRO A 55 10.19 -10.92 15.57
CA PRO A 55 11.46 -10.82 16.26
C PRO A 55 12.48 -11.71 15.54
N SER A 56 13.53 -11.08 15.00
CA SER A 56 14.62 -11.79 14.35
C SER A 56 15.82 -11.76 15.29
N ASN A 57 16.37 -12.93 15.61
CA ASN A 57 17.59 -13.07 16.41
C ASN A 57 18.86 -12.51 15.74
N THR A 58 18.75 -11.94 14.53
CA THR A 58 19.87 -11.24 13.89
C THR A 58 19.85 -9.76 14.29
N LYS A 59 20.95 -9.28 14.90
CA LYS A 59 21.21 -7.85 15.14
C LYS A 59 21.27 -7.12 13.79
N GLN A 60 20.11 -6.69 13.29
CA GLN A 60 20.01 -5.94 12.04
C GLN A 60 20.48 -4.50 12.31
N ILE A 61 21.54 -4.08 11.60
CA ILE A 61 22.18 -2.76 11.71
C ILE A 61 21.24 -1.63 11.21
N ARG A 62 20.22 -1.95 10.40
CA ARG A 62 19.25 -0.99 9.87
C ARG A 62 18.07 -0.86 10.83
N GLY A 63 17.90 0.33 11.40
CA GLY A 63 16.88 0.65 12.40
C GLY A 63 15.46 0.20 12.05
N HIS A 64 14.71 -0.14 13.08
CA HIS A 64 13.34 -0.67 13.01
C HIS A 64 12.36 0.41 12.51
N THR A 65 11.90 0.33 11.26
CA THR A 65 10.96 1.33 10.70
C THR A 65 9.48 0.94 10.83
N ARG A 66 9.16 -0.34 11.04
CA ARG A 66 7.77 -0.86 11.09
C ARG A 66 7.19 -0.79 12.50
N ILE A 67 6.39 0.23 12.76
CA ILE A 67 5.85 0.52 14.10
C ILE A 67 4.37 0.13 14.27
N GLY A 68 3.85 -0.72 13.40
CA GLY A 68 2.43 -1.10 13.42
C GLY A 68 1.50 -0.08 12.77
N CYS A 69 2.01 0.76 11.86
CA CYS A 69 1.16 1.68 11.12
C CYS A 69 0.06 0.90 10.36
N LYS A 70 -1.16 1.42 10.34
CA LYS A 70 -2.31 0.77 9.69
C LYS A 70 -2.65 1.40 8.33
N ALA A 71 -2.00 2.53 7.99
CA ALA A 71 -2.27 3.25 6.77
C ALA A 71 -2.05 2.39 5.52
N LYS A 72 -3.09 2.33 4.68
CA LYS A 72 -3.15 1.50 3.48
C LYS A 72 -4.14 2.05 2.45
N LEU A 73 -3.86 1.76 1.19
CA LEU A 73 -4.74 1.97 0.05
C LEU A 73 -4.87 0.64 -0.69
N SER A 74 -6.08 0.10 -0.75
CA SER A 74 -6.43 -1.10 -1.51
C SER A 74 -7.17 -0.69 -2.77
N LEU A 75 -6.67 -1.13 -3.91
CA LEU A 75 -7.31 -1.01 -5.21
C LEU A 75 -7.98 -2.32 -5.59
N MET A 76 -9.14 -2.25 -6.21
CA MET A 76 -9.85 -3.37 -6.79
C MET A 76 -10.07 -3.14 -8.28
N LYS A 77 -9.91 -4.18 -9.09
CA LYS A 77 -10.21 -4.15 -10.52
C LYS A 77 -11.72 -4.22 -10.72
N ASP A 78 -12.26 -3.29 -11.49
CA ASP A 78 -13.67 -3.11 -11.81
C ASP A 78 -13.80 -2.99 -13.33
N GLY A 79 -14.05 -4.12 -13.99
CA GLY A 79 -13.92 -4.23 -15.44
C GLY A 79 -12.47 -3.98 -15.88
N GLU A 80 -12.24 -2.96 -16.70
CA GLU A 80 -10.89 -2.57 -17.16
C GLU A 80 -10.21 -1.54 -16.24
N LYS A 81 -10.96 -0.93 -15.31
CA LYS A 81 -10.46 0.16 -14.46
C LYS A 81 -10.12 -0.32 -13.05
N TRP A 82 -9.38 0.51 -12.32
CA TRP A 82 -9.01 0.30 -10.92
C TRP A 82 -9.76 1.27 -10.03
N LYS A 83 -10.56 0.76 -9.10
CA LYS A 83 -11.24 1.59 -8.10
C LYS A 83 -10.55 1.49 -6.75
N VAL A 84 -10.53 2.58 -6.00
CA VAL A 84 -10.15 2.54 -4.58
C VAL A 84 -11.23 1.81 -3.81
N ASN A 85 -10.89 0.64 -3.26
CA ASN A 85 -11.80 -0.22 -2.51
C ASN A 85 -11.72 0.01 -0.99
N ASN A 86 -10.52 0.25 -0.46
CA ASN A 86 -10.33 0.53 0.96
C ASN A 86 -9.22 1.54 1.13
N PHE A 87 -9.47 2.59 1.89
CA PHE A 87 -8.47 3.59 2.22
C PHE A 87 -8.46 3.79 3.73
N VAL A 88 -7.30 3.61 4.34
CA VAL A 88 -7.06 3.83 5.76
C VAL A 88 -5.99 4.91 5.86
N GLU A 89 -6.42 6.08 6.32
CA GLU A 89 -5.54 7.23 6.56
C GLU A 89 -4.84 7.15 7.93
N GLY A 90 -5.36 6.36 8.88
CA GLY A 90 -4.82 6.32 10.24
C GLY A 90 -3.34 5.90 10.32
N HIS A 91 -2.47 6.86 10.63
CA HIS A 91 -1.06 6.65 10.91
C HIS A 91 -0.80 6.48 12.41
N ALA A 92 0.04 5.51 12.76
CA ALA A 92 0.48 5.29 14.15
C ALA A 92 1.78 6.03 14.49
N HIS A 93 2.25 6.91 13.60
CA HIS A 93 3.46 7.72 13.79
C HIS A 93 3.19 9.15 13.38
N VAL A 94 4.00 10.06 13.92
CA VAL A 94 4.14 11.41 13.40
C VAL A 94 4.45 11.34 11.91
N LEU A 95 3.62 12.01 11.14
CA LEU A 95 3.82 12.31 9.75
C LEU A 95 4.84 13.44 9.67
N CYS A 96 5.89 13.26 8.87
CA CYS A 96 6.90 14.31 8.72
C CYS A 96 6.26 15.42 7.88
N THR A 97 5.71 16.45 8.52
CA THR A 97 5.19 17.62 7.83
C THR A 97 6.27 18.13 6.86
N PRO A 98 5.94 18.36 5.58
CA PRO A 98 6.89 18.83 4.58
C PRO A 98 7.48 20.19 4.95
#